data_AF-A0AAW2PP00-F1
#
_entry.id   AF-A0AAW2PP00-F1
#
_cell.length_a   1.000
_cell.length_b   1.000
_cell.length_c   1.000
_cell.angle_alpha   90.00
_cell.angle_beta   90.00
_cell.angle_gamma   90.00
#
_symmetry.space_group_name_H-M   'P 1'
#
loop_
_entity.id
_entity.type
_entity.pdbx_description
1 polymer ?
#
loop_
_entity_poly.entity_id
_entity_poly.type
_entity_poly.pdbx_seq_one_letter_code
_entity_poly.pdbx_strand_id
1 'polypeptide(L)'
;MALAKAYVIIAKEHNNLHLAWELSSKIRSCQFLLSKAAMREEPISLDEAEPIIESLAALIFKAQDAHYDIATTMITLKNFIQSLEDRANAATVQSTVFGQLVAESLPKNLQCIDIKLTADWLQSKSIQELAKDRRNSPRLVDNNLYHSLVFHVVTNGVKYGAMQAWFLSNDFKGATLEVKNIEDFSWLNASYSPVVKQLQDTDSRRFYFEVETCLEAFHRYYKYLNFSNPLISTKVDPQACGWAFGMNVFDLIAWRKANVTTRYHYWQEKNTDKSLWKLGTLPPGLLAFYGLTEPLDRRWHVLGLGYDLNIDNRLIETAAVIHFNGNMKPWLKLSIGRYRPLWEQYVNQTHRYLQDCTTS
;
A
#
# COMPACT_ATOMS: atom_id res chain seq x y z
N MET A 1 -17.23 -6.64 26.43
CA MET A 1 -17.49 -5.18 26.46
C MET A 1 -18.62 -4.72 25.51
N ALA A 2 -18.67 -5.19 24.26
CA ALA A 2 -19.77 -4.88 23.32
C ALA A 2 -21.16 -5.24 23.87
N LEU A 3 -21.33 -6.50 24.32
CA LEU A 3 -22.58 -6.98 24.90
C LEU A 3 -23.05 -6.16 26.12
N ALA A 4 -22.13 -5.83 27.04
CA ALA A 4 -22.45 -4.96 28.18
C ALA A 4 -22.96 -3.57 27.76
N LYS A 5 -22.39 -2.98 26.70
CA LYS A 5 -22.85 -1.68 26.18
C LYS A 5 -24.27 -1.76 25.60
N ALA A 6 -24.62 -2.87 24.95
CA ALA A 6 -25.99 -3.11 24.51
C ALA A 6 -26.95 -3.20 25.70
N TYR A 7 -26.58 -3.94 26.76
CA TYR A 7 -27.39 -4.04 27.97
C TYR A 7 -27.52 -2.72 28.74
N VAL A 8 -26.57 -1.80 28.65
CA VAL A 8 -26.74 -0.43 29.19
C VAL A 8 -27.90 0.29 28.50
N ILE A 9 -28.05 0.15 27.18
CA ILE A 9 -29.14 0.77 26.41
C ILE A 9 -30.47 0.13 26.81
N ILE A 10 -30.53 -1.20 26.79
CA ILE A 10 -31.73 -1.98 27.15
C ILE A 10 -32.18 -1.64 28.58
N ALA A 11 -31.25 -1.62 29.53
CA ALA A 11 -31.55 -1.29 30.93
C ALA A 11 -32.09 0.13 31.08
N LYS A 12 -31.61 1.11 30.30
CA LYS A 12 -32.15 2.48 30.30
C LYS A 12 -33.55 2.56 29.71
N GLU A 13 -33.79 1.88 28.59
CA GLU A 13 -35.10 1.84 27.92
C GLU A 13 -36.18 1.24 28.84
N HIS A 14 -35.80 0.29 29.70
CA HIS A 14 -36.67 -0.33 30.69
C HIS A 14 -36.60 0.32 32.08
N ASN A 15 -36.07 1.54 32.19
CA ASN A 15 -35.96 2.32 33.42
C ASN A 15 -35.17 1.65 34.57
N ASN A 16 -34.35 0.63 34.28
CA ASN A 16 -33.41 0.01 35.22
C ASN A 16 -32.09 0.80 35.24
N LEU A 17 -32.16 2.03 35.75
CA LEU A 17 -31.03 2.97 35.77
C LEU A 17 -29.87 2.50 36.66
N HIS A 18 -30.17 1.72 37.71
CA HIS A 18 -29.15 1.16 38.60
C HIS A 18 -28.24 0.18 37.84
N LEU A 19 -28.83 -0.82 37.16
CA LEU A 19 -28.07 -1.79 36.38
C LEU A 19 -27.31 -1.11 35.23
N ALA A 20 -27.94 -0.13 34.57
CA ALA A 20 -27.28 0.67 33.54
C ALA A 20 -26.04 1.41 34.06
N TRP A 21 -26.11 1.94 35.29
CA TRP A 21 -24.98 2.60 35.94
C TRP A 21 -23.87 1.60 36.31
N GLU A 22 -24.22 0.46 36.92
CA GLU A 22 -23.25 -0.59 37.29
C GLU A 22 -22.47 -1.08 36.06
N LEU A 23 -23.19 -1.42 34.98
CA LEU A 23 -22.61 -1.83 33.70
C LEU A 23 -21.71 -0.71 33.12
N SER A 24 -22.20 0.54 33.11
CA SER A 24 -21.41 1.68 32.60
C SER A 24 -20.13 1.90 33.40
N SER A 25 -20.18 1.71 34.72
CA SER A 25 -19.02 1.84 35.60
C SER A 25 -17.96 0.79 35.27
N LYS A 26 -18.36 -0.48 35.15
CA LYS A 26 -17.42 -1.56 34.82
C LYS A 26 -16.88 -1.46 33.39
N ILE A 27 -17.68 -0.98 32.44
CA ILE A 27 -17.20 -0.65 31.08
C ILE A 27 -16.10 0.40 31.14
N ARG A 28 -16.24 1.45 31.95
CA ARG A 28 -15.18 2.48 32.12
C ARG A 28 -13.91 1.88 32.73
N SER A 29 -14.03 0.99 33.70
CA SER A 29 -12.87 0.27 34.27
C SER A 29 -12.13 -0.55 33.22
N CYS A 30 -12.86 -1.30 32.36
CA CYS A 30 -12.25 -2.02 31.24
C CYS A 30 -11.54 -1.06 30.26
N GLN A 31 -12.18 0.05 29.90
CA GLN A 31 -11.60 1.04 28.98
C GLN A 31 -10.35 1.69 29.55
N PHE A 32 -10.33 1.98 30.85
CA PHE A 32 -9.15 2.51 31.53
C PHE A 32 -7.99 1.52 31.52
N LEU A 33 -8.25 0.23 31.80
CA LEU A 33 -7.22 -0.80 31.75
C LEU A 33 -6.63 -0.96 30.34
N LEU A 34 -7.49 -1.00 29.32
CA LEU A 34 -7.06 -1.04 27.91
C LEU A 34 -6.24 0.20 27.52
N SER A 35 -6.65 1.39 27.98
CA SER A 35 -5.90 2.63 27.72
C SER A 35 -4.54 2.61 28.41
N LYS A 36 -4.47 2.13 29.66
CA LYS A 36 -3.21 2.01 30.42
C LYS A 36 -2.25 1.06 29.72
N ALA A 37 -2.74 -0.07 29.21
CA ALA A 37 -1.97 -1.03 28.44
C ALA A 37 -1.61 -0.54 27.04
N ALA A 38 -2.39 0.33 26.41
CA ALA A 38 -2.00 0.94 25.14
C ALA A 38 -0.85 1.95 25.31
N MET A 39 -0.69 2.53 26.51
CA MET A 39 0.36 3.50 26.82
C MET A 39 1.64 2.87 27.40
N ARG A 40 1.55 1.64 27.90
CA ARG A 40 2.68 0.85 28.40
C ARG A 40 2.98 -0.18 27.32
N GLU A 41 4.21 -0.32 26.85
CA GLU A 41 4.55 -1.37 25.87
C GLU A 41 4.53 -2.80 26.49
N GLU A 42 3.82 -2.99 27.60
CA GLU A 42 3.71 -4.23 28.36
C GLU A 42 2.27 -4.77 28.27
N PRO A 43 2.10 -6.10 28.13
CA PRO A 43 0.78 -6.72 28.08
C PRO A 43 0.05 -6.62 29.43
N ILE A 44 -1.29 -6.63 29.37
CA ILE A 44 -2.15 -6.68 30.56
C ILE A 44 -1.91 -7.98 31.32
N SER A 45 -1.61 -7.91 32.62
CA SER A 45 -1.46 -9.12 33.44
C SER A 45 -2.81 -9.74 33.79
N LEU A 46 -2.80 -11.04 34.09
CA LEU A 46 -4.03 -11.76 34.48
C LEU A 46 -4.65 -11.13 35.75
N ASP A 47 -3.82 -10.83 36.74
CA ASP A 47 -4.23 -10.21 38.02
C ASP A 47 -4.91 -8.84 37.84
N GLU A 48 -4.50 -8.07 36.82
CA GLU A 48 -5.12 -6.78 36.51
C GLU A 48 -6.47 -6.94 35.79
N ALA A 49 -6.61 -8.00 34.98
CA ALA A 49 -7.79 -8.20 34.12
C ALA A 49 -8.92 -8.98 34.81
N GLU A 50 -8.58 -10.04 35.55
CA GLU A 50 -9.50 -11.00 36.16
C GLU A 50 -10.63 -10.35 36.98
N PRO A 51 -10.36 -9.48 37.99
CA PRO A 51 -11.43 -8.92 38.82
C PRO A 51 -12.40 -8.01 38.04
N ILE A 52 -11.92 -7.38 36.97
CA ILE A 52 -12.74 -6.52 36.11
C ILE A 52 -13.61 -7.38 35.19
N ILE A 53 -13.05 -8.45 34.61
CA ILE A 53 -13.75 -9.35 33.70
C ILE A 53 -14.84 -10.13 34.46
N GLU A 54 -14.52 -10.70 35.61
CA GLU A 54 -15.48 -11.45 36.44
C GLU A 54 -16.66 -10.57 36.86
N SER A 55 -16.36 -9.37 37.36
CA SER A 55 -17.38 -8.41 37.77
C SER A 55 -18.27 -7.96 36.61
N LEU A 56 -17.70 -7.77 35.41
CA LEU A 56 -18.48 -7.45 34.22
C LEU A 56 -19.34 -8.63 33.76
N ALA A 57 -18.81 -9.85 33.81
CA ALA A 57 -19.54 -11.08 33.45
C ALA A 57 -20.74 -11.30 34.36
N ALA A 58 -20.58 -11.12 35.67
CA ALA A 58 -21.67 -11.20 36.64
C ALA A 58 -22.79 -10.18 36.35
N LEU A 59 -22.44 -8.94 35.99
CA LEU A 59 -23.43 -7.92 35.62
C LEU A 59 -24.14 -8.22 34.29
N ILE A 60 -23.44 -8.80 33.32
CA ILE A 60 -24.06 -9.25 32.06
C ILE A 60 -25.05 -10.38 32.34
N PHE A 61 -24.69 -11.34 33.19
CA PHE A 61 -25.58 -12.43 33.58
C PHE A 61 -26.84 -11.89 34.29
N LYS A 62 -26.66 -10.95 35.23
CA LYS A 62 -27.78 -10.25 35.90
C LYS A 62 -28.68 -9.50 34.90
N ALA A 63 -28.11 -8.92 33.84
CA ALA A 63 -28.87 -8.25 32.80
C ALA A 63 -29.63 -9.22 31.89
N GLN A 64 -29.09 -10.42 31.67
CA GLN A 64 -29.78 -11.50 30.94
C GLN A 64 -30.98 -12.03 31.73
N ASP A 65 -30.85 -12.15 33.04
CA ASP A 65 -31.88 -12.65 33.96
C ASP A 65 -33.01 -11.63 34.23
N ALA A 66 -32.84 -10.36 33.85
CA ALA A 66 -33.81 -9.30 34.07
C ALA A 66 -35.08 -9.38 33.19
N HIS A 67 -35.27 -10.48 32.44
CA HIS A 67 -36.46 -10.80 31.64
C HIS A 67 -37.00 -9.64 30.78
N TYR A 68 -36.10 -8.94 30.08
CA TYR A 68 -36.46 -7.92 29.10
C TYR A 68 -37.29 -8.51 27.94
N ASP A 69 -38.16 -7.70 27.33
CA ASP A 69 -38.93 -8.14 26.16
C ASP A 69 -38.01 -8.65 25.05
N ILE A 70 -38.26 -9.87 24.58
CA ILE A 70 -37.37 -10.58 23.64
C ILE A 70 -37.34 -9.85 22.30
N ALA A 71 -38.47 -9.31 21.83
CA ALA A 71 -38.54 -8.58 20.57
C ALA A 71 -37.72 -7.28 20.62
N THR A 72 -37.87 -6.50 21.68
CA THR A 72 -37.11 -5.29 21.94
C THR A 72 -35.61 -5.59 22.08
N THR A 73 -35.27 -6.63 22.85
CA THR A 73 -33.89 -7.07 23.04
C THR A 73 -33.23 -7.47 21.71
N MET A 74 -33.94 -8.23 20.86
CA MET A 74 -33.44 -8.63 19.54
C MET A 74 -33.22 -7.44 18.61
N ILE A 75 -34.17 -6.49 18.56
CA ILE A 75 -34.05 -5.29 17.70
C ILE A 75 -32.87 -4.42 18.17
N THR A 76 -32.76 -4.16 19.47
CA THR A 76 -31.67 -3.33 20.03
C THR A 76 -30.31 -3.98 19.81
N LEU A 77 -30.19 -5.30 19.99
CA LEU A 77 -28.95 -6.03 19.67
C LEU A 77 -28.61 -5.99 18.19
N LYS A 78 -29.59 -6.18 17.29
CA LYS A 78 -29.38 -6.11 15.84
C LYS A 78 -28.88 -4.72 15.41
N ASN A 79 -29.50 -3.66 15.89
CA ASN A 79 -29.08 -2.28 15.61
C ASN A 79 -27.67 -1.99 16.16
N PHE A 80 -27.35 -2.54 17.33
CA PHE A 80 -26.01 -2.40 17.91
C PHE A 80 -24.94 -3.15 17.11
N ILE A 81 -25.24 -4.36 16.63
CA ILE A 81 -24.35 -5.14 15.75
C ILE A 81 -24.08 -4.36 14.45
N GLN A 82 -25.14 -3.85 13.80
CA GLN A 82 -24.97 -3.04 12.58
C GLN A 82 -24.10 -1.80 12.84
N SER A 83 -24.36 -1.08 13.94
CA SER A 83 -23.55 0.08 14.31
C SER A 83 -22.08 -0.27 14.60
N LEU A 84 -21.82 -1.44 15.20
CA LEU A 84 -20.46 -1.92 15.41
C LEU A 84 -19.77 -2.28 14.10
N GLU A 85 -20.48 -2.92 13.18
CA GLU A 85 -19.99 -3.26 11.85
C GLU A 85 -19.65 -1.99 11.06
N ASP A 86 -20.53 -1.01 11.04
CA ASP A 86 -20.30 0.28 10.38
C ASP A 86 -19.07 1.01 10.93
N ARG A 87 -18.89 0.98 12.27
CA ARG A 87 -17.72 1.56 12.93
C ARG A 87 -16.44 0.80 12.63
N ALA A 88 -16.49 -0.53 12.60
CA ALA A 88 -15.34 -1.36 12.24
C ALA A 88 -14.93 -1.08 10.79
N ASN A 89 -15.90 -1.01 9.87
CA ASN A 89 -15.66 -0.65 8.48
C ASN A 89 -15.04 0.75 8.35
N ALA A 90 -15.57 1.75 9.06
CA ALA A 90 -15.02 3.11 9.07
C ALA A 90 -13.58 3.15 9.63
N ALA A 91 -13.31 2.43 10.72
CA ALA A 91 -11.99 2.33 11.32
C ALA A 91 -10.98 1.62 10.39
N THR A 92 -11.40 0.55 9.71
CA THR A 92 -10.58 -0.13 8.69
C THR A 92 -10.23 0.82 7.55
N VAL A 93 -11.21 1.53 7.00
CA VAL A 93 -10.97 2.53 5.93
C VAL A 93 -9.99 3.60 6.40
N GLN A 94 -10.18 4.13 7.61
CA GLN A 94 -9.30 5.15 8.17
C GLN A 94 -7.87 4.63 8.41
N SER A 95 -7.73 3.39 8.90
CA SER A 95 -6.44 2.73 9.10
C SER A 95 -5.68 2.56 7.77
N THR A 96 -6.37 2.14 6.71
CA THR A 96 -5.79 2.04 5.37
C THR A 96 -5.30 3.39 4.87
N VAL A 97 -6.07 4.46 5.07
CA VAL A 97 -5.68 5.83 4.67
C VAL A 97 -4.44 6.30 5.42
N PHE A 98 -4.36 6.09 6.74
CA PHE A 98 -3.17 6.46 7.49
C PHE A 98 -1.96 5.61 7.13
N GLY A 99 -2.15 4.31 6.91
CA GLY A 99 -1.10 3.42 6.42
C GLY A 99 -0.53 3.91 5.09
N GLN A 100 -1.39 4.34 4.17
CA GLN A 100 -0.98 4.92 2.91
C GLN A 100 -0.21 6.24 3.08
N LEU A 101 -0.72 7.18 3.87
CA LEU A 101 -0.05 8.46 4.13
C LEU A 101 1.36 8.25 4.70
N VAL A 102 1.50 7.28 5.61
CA VAL A 102 2.81 6.93 6.19
C VAL A 102 3.73 6.29 5.14
N ALA A 103 3.20 5.38 4.32
CA ALA A 103 3.96 4.74 3.23
C ALA A 103 4.42 5.73 2.15
N GLU A 104 3.63 6.78 1.87
CA GLU A 104 3.96 7.86 0.94
C GLU A 104 4.88 8.92 1.56
N SER A 105 4.85 9.09 2.88
CA SER A 105 5.67 10.07 3.57
C SER A 105 7.13 9.63 3.57
N LEU A 106 8.01 10.48 3.02
CA LEU A 106 9.44 10.31 3.17
C LEU A 106 9.84 10.66 4.61
N PRO A 107 10.53 9.78 5.35
CA PRO A 107 11.08 10.14 6.65
C PRO A 107 12.05 11.32 6.55
N LYS A 108 12.14 12.11 7.63
CA LYS A 108 12.84 13.41 7.67
C LYS A 108 14.28 13.36 7.13
N ASN A 109 14.99 12.29 7.44
CA ASN A 109 16.35 12.05 6.96
C ASN A 109 16.40 11.95 5.43
N LEU A 110 15.50 11.20 4.79
CA LEU A 110 15.42 11.11 3.33
C LEU A 110 14.99 12.44 2.70
N GLN A 111 14.09 13.19 3.37
CA GLN A 111 13.72 14.52 2.92
C GLN A 111 14.90 15.51 2.98
N CYS A 112 15.73 15.45 4.02
CA CYS A 112 16.96 16.25 4.11
C CYS A 112 17.93 15.94 2.96
N ILE A 113 18.14 14.65 2.65
CA ILE A 113 19.02 14.22 1.55
C ILE A 113 18.53 14.78 0.23
N ASP A 114 17.23 14.68 -0.04
CA ASP A 114 16.60 15.19 -1.25
C ASP A 114 16.80 16.70 -1.43
N ILE A 115 16.62 17.48 -0.36
CA ILE A 115 16.84 18.93 -0.38
C ILE A 115 18.31 19.26 -0.64
N LYS A 116 19.24 18.56 0.04
CA LYS A 116 20.69 18.77 -0.16
C LYS A 116 21.13 18.44 -1.58
N LEU A 117 20.70 17.29 -2.12
CA LEU A 117 21.00 16.91 -3.51
C LEU A 117 20.43 17.91 -4.51
N THR A 118 19.22 18.43 -4.26
CA THR A 118 18.62 19.46 -5.11
C THR A 118 19.43 20.76 -5.06
N ALA A 119 19.86 21.19 -3.88
CA ALA A 119 20.70 22.37 -3.73
C ALA A 119 22.03 22.22 -4.47
N ASP A 120 22.69 21.06 -4.35
CA ASP A 120 23.96 20.79 -5.02
C ASP A 120 23.79 20.74 -6.55
N TRP A 121 22.71 20.16 -7.05
CA TRP A 121 22.38 20.20 -8.48
C TRP A 121 22.23 21.63 -9.00
N LEU A 122 21.54 22.50 -8.26
CA LEU A 122 21.30 23.88 -8.68
C LEU A 122 22.57 24.75 -8.62
N GLN A 123 23.47 24.47 -7.67
CA GLN A 123 24.69 25.25 -7.48
C GLN A 123 25.86 24.76 -8.35
N SER A 124 25.88 23.47 -8.72
CA SER A 124 27.00 22.85 -9.41
C SER A 124 26.81 22.78 -10.92
N LYS A 125 27.44 23.70 -11.66
CA LYS A 125 27.48 23.65 -13.14
C LYS A 125 28.15 22.39 -13.68
N SER A 126 29.15 21.84 -12.98
CA SER A 126 29.87 20.65 -13.45
C SER A 126 28.98 19.41 -13.50
N ILE A 127 28.10 19.23 -12.49
CA ILE A 127 27.15 18.11 -12.47
C ILE A 127 26.13 18.27 -13.61
N GLN A 128 25.69 19.50 -13.90
CA GLN A 128 24.76 19.77 -15.01
C GLN A 128 25.38 19.47 -16.38
N GLU A 129 26.64 19.84 -16.61
CA GLU A 129 27.34 19.50 -17.85
C GLU A 129 27.56 17.98 -17.97
N LEU A 130 27.97 17.31 -16.89
CA LEU A 130 28.11 15.85 -16.87
C LEU A 130 26.79 15.13 -17.20
N ALA A 131 25.65 15.68 -16.76
CA ALA A 131 24.32 15.15 -17.10
C ALA A 131 24.04 15.24 -18.61
N LYS A 132 24.41 16.35 -19.26
CA LYS A 132 24.27 16.53 -20.71
C LYS A 132 25.16 15.55 -21.47
N ASP A 133 26.41 15.38 -21.03
CA ASP A 133 27.35 14.44 -21.64
C ASP A 133 26.87 12.99 -21.55
N ARG A 134 26.37 12.57 -20.38
CA ARG A 134 25.80 11.23 -20.21
C ARG A 134 24.57 11.00 -21.09
N ARG A 135 23.71 12.01 -21.26
CA ARG A 135 22.52 11.92 -22.13
C ARG A 135 22.88 11.63 -23.59
N ASN A 136 24.04 12.11 -24.04
CA ASN A 136 24.56 11.88 -25.37
C ASN A 136 25.48 10.64 -25.47
N SER A 137 25.55 9.82 -24.42
CA SER A 137 26.44 8.66 -24.39
C SER A 137 26.04 7.63 -25.46
N PRO A 138 26.99 7.11 -26.27
CA PRO A 138 26.71 6.05 -27.23
C PRO A 138 26.17 4.78 -26.55
N ARG A 139 26.46 4.59 -25.25
CA ARG A 139 25.95 3.46 -24.45
C ARG A 139 24.43 3.44 -24.29
N LEU A 140 23.75 4.56 -24.50
CA LEU A 140 22.29 4.66 -24.42
C LEU A 140 21.59 4.40 -25.76
N VAL A 141 22.31 4.54 -26.88
CA VAL A 141 21.72 4.55 -28.23
C VAL A 141 22.20 3.40 -29.11
N ASP A 142 23.35 2.80 -28.80
CA ASP A 142 23.89 1.70 -29.58
C ASP A 142 23.28 0.35 -29.17
N ASN A 143 22.33 -0.11 -29.98
CA ASN A 143 21.66 -1.40 -29.81
C ASN A 143 22.57 -2.62 -30.06
N ASN A 144 23.81 -2.43 -30.54
CA ASN A 144 24.78 -3.52 -30.72
C ASN A 144 25.58 -3.83 -29.45
N LEU A 145 25.35 -3.11 -28.35
CA LEU A 145 26.00 -3.37 -27.07
C LEU A 145 25.28 -4.48 -26.30
N TYR A 146 25.62 -5.74 -26.60
CA TYR A 146 24.96 -6.92 -26.04
C TYR A 146 25.24 -7.19 -24.53
N HIS A 147 26.16 -6.46 -23.89
CA HIS A 147 26.60 -6.71 -22.50
C HIS A 147 26.40 -5.51 -21.55
N SER A 148 25.52 -4.56 -21.89
CA SER A 148 25.27 -3.37 -21.06
C SER A 148 23.92 -3.46 -20.36
N LEU A 149 23.92 -3.31 -19.03
CA LEU A 149 22.69 -3.07 -18.27
C LEU A 149 22.38 -1.57 -18.32
N VAL A 150 21.23 -1.23 -18.89
CA VAL A 150 20.74 0.16 -18.97
C VAL A 150 19.52 0.31 -18.06
N PHE A 151 19.59 1.25 -17.12
CA PHE A 151 18.50 1.59 -16.22
C PHE A 151 17.95 2.97 -16.55
N HIS A 152 16.66 3.04 -16.85
CA HIS A 152 15.96 4.31 -16.98
C HIS A 152 15.24 4.61 -15.67
N VAL A 153 15.62 5.70 -15.01
CA VAL A 153 14.99 6.20 -13.79
C VAL A 153 14.07 7.36 -14.16
N VAL A 154 12.76 7.16 -14.11
CA VAL A 154 11.78 8.20 -14.42
C VAL A 154 11.32 8.88 -13.14
N THR A 155 11.37 10.21 -13.11
CA THR A 155 11.00 11.03 -11.95
C THR A 155 10.24 12.28 -12.40
N ASN A 156 9.66 13.04 -11.47
CA ASN A 156 9.01 14.33 -11.78
C ASN A 156 10.01 15.49 -11.78
N GLY A 157 9.59 16.67 -12.27
CA GLY A 157 10.46 17.84 -12.37
C GLY A 157 11.01 18.29 -11.02
N VAL A 158 10.22 18.16 -9.95
CA VAL A 158 10.62 18.52 -8.58
C VAL A 158 11.81 17.68 -8.10
N LYS A 159 11.81 16.37 -8.37
CA LYS A 159 12.82 15.42 -7.91
C LYS A 159 13.93 15.19 -8.93
N TYR A 160 13.79 15.72 -10.14
CA TYR A 160 14.72 15.50 -11.24
C TYR A 160 16.15 15.91 -10.91
N GLY A 161 16.35 17.10 -10.34
CA GLY A 161 17.67 17.58 -9.94
C GLY A 161 18.35 16.70 -8.89
N ALA A 162 17.62 16.32 -7.83
CA ALA A 162 18.13 15.43 -6.79
C ALA A 162 18.54 14.07 -7.34
N MET A 163 17.69 13.47 -8.19
CA MET A 163 17.97 12.17 -8.80
C MET A 163 19.19 12.25 -9.74
N GLN A 164 19.29 13.31 -10.55
CA GLN A 164 20.48 13.54 -11.38
C GLN A 164 21.75 13.62 -10.53
N ALA A 165 21.77 14.47 -9.49
CA ALA A 165 22.91 14.60 -8.61
C ALA A 165 23.30 13.27 -7.96
N TRP A 166 22.33 12.50 -7.47
CA TRP A 166 22.60 11.19 -6.86
C TRP A 166 23.20 10.19 -7.85
N PHE A 167 22.56 9.96 -8.99
CA PHE A 167 22.97 8.93 -9.95
C PHE A 167 24.21 9.31 -10.77
N LEU A 168 24.57 10.59 -10.82
CA LEU A 168 25.84 11.06 -11.41
C LEU A 168 27.00 10.98 -10.43
N SER A 169 26.74 11.18 -9.13
CA SER A 169 27.78 11.19 -8.08
C SER A 169 28.12 9.80 -7.54
N ASN A 170 27.37 8.77 -7.94
CA ASN A 170 27.56 7.39 -7.50
C ASN A 170 27.95 6.48 -8.67
N ASP A 171 28.75 5.46 -8.36
CA ASP A 171 29.07 4.38 -9.29
C ASP A 171 28.13 3.17 -9.07
N PHE A 172 27.74 2.55 -10.17
CA PHE A 172 26.81 1.41 -10.20
C PHE A 172 27.45 0.22 -10.91
N LYS A 173 28.74 -0.03 -10.63
CA LYS A 173 29.49 -1.19 -11.11
C LYS A 173 29.45 -1.33 -12.64
N GLY A 174 29.53 -0.20 -13.35
CA GLY A 174 29.52 -0.15 -14.81
C GLY A 174 28.14 -0.18 -15.48
N ALA A 175 27.04 -0.24 -14.72
CA ALA A 175 25.70 -0.05 -15.28
C ALA A 175 25.53 1.36 -15.87
N THR A 176 24.79 1.47 -16.96
CA THR A 176 24.46 2.76 -17.57
C THR A 176 23.12 3.23 -17.01
N LEU A 177 23.06 4.44 -16.46
CA LEU A 177 21.83 5.00 -15.91
C LEU A 177 21.44 6.28 -16.63
N GLU A 178 20.17 6.39 -16.94
CA GLU A 178 19.55 7.56 -17.54
C GLU A 178 18.38 8.03 -16.67
N VAL A 179 18.50 9.22 -16.08
CA VAL A 179 17.41 9.85 -15.34
C VAL A 179 16.57 10.67 -16.32
N LYS A 180 15.25 10.43 -16.36
CA LYS A 180 14.29 11.15 -17.21
C LYS A 180 13.25 11.90 -16.38
N ASN A 181 12.90 13.11 -16.81
CA ASN A 181 11.74 13.81 -16.28
C ASN A 181 10.48 13.32 -17.00
N ILE A 182 9.46 12.92 -16.24
CA ILE A 182 8.15 12.50 -16.76
C ILE A 182 7.47 13.60 -17.59
N GLU A 183 7.76 14.87 -17.29
CA GLU A 183 7.21 16.04 -18.00
C GLU A 183 7.79 16.20 -19.41
N ASP A 184 8.96 15.61 -19.69
CA ASP A 184 9.61 15.66 -21.02
C ASP A 184 8.97 14.67 -22.01
N PHE A 185 8.16 13.72 -21.53
CA PHE A 185 7.49 12.76 -22.40
C PHE A 185 6.25 13.42 -23.01
N SER A 186 6.41 14.00 -24.20
CA SER A 186 5.34 14.68 -24.95
C SER A 186 4.10 13.81 -25.19
N TRP A 187 4.28 12.49 -25.24
CA TRP A 187 3.21 11.50 -25.37
C TRP A 187 2.57 11.10 -24.04
N LEU A 188 3.15 11.41 -22.87
CA LEU A 188 2.59 11.04 -21.56
C LEU A 188 1.86 12.23 -20.92
N ASN A 189 0.86 12.75 -21.61
CA ASN A 189 0.04 13.86 -21.13
C ASN A 189 -1.43 13.43 -20.93
N ALA A 190 -2.25 14.28 -20.31
CA ALA A 190 -3.66 13.98 -20.02
C ALA A 190 -4.53 13.80 -21.28
N SER A 191 -4.11 14.32 -22.44
CA SER A 191 -4.81 14.13 -23.71
C SER A 191 -4.50 12.78 -24.37
N TYR A 192 -3.35 12.17 -24.07
CA TYR A 192 -2.93 10.88 -24.61
C TYR A 192 -3.14 9.72 -23.63
N SER A 193 -2.98 9.96 -22.33
CA SER A 193 -3.06 8.94 -21.28
C SER A 193 -4.20 9.24 -20.31
N PRO A 194 -5.33 8.53 -20.41
CA PRO A 194 -6.43 8.66 -19.44
C PRO A 194 -6.00 8.34 -18.00
N VAL A 195 -4.94 7.54 -17.77
CA VAL A 195 -4.32 7.34 -16.45
C VAL A 195 -3.76 8.64 -15.89
N VAL A 196 -3.08 9.46 -16.70
CA VAL A 196 -2.52 10.75 -16.26
C VAL A 196 -3.66 11.70 -15.87
N LYS A 197 -4.78 11.66 -16.60
CA LYS A 197 -6.01 12.38 -16.24
C LYS A 197 -6.60 11.87 -14.92
N GLN A 198 -6.60 10.56 -14.68
CA GLN A 198 -7.05 9.97 -13.41
C GLN A 198 -6.11 10.32 -12.24
N LEU A 199 -4.80 10.42 -12.45
CA LEU A 199 -3.81 10.79 -11.41
C LEU A 199 -3.92 12.25 -10.93
N GLN A 200 -4.58 13.10 -11.71
CA GLN A 200 -4.95 14.47 -11.33
C GLN A 200 -6.19 14.51 -10.42
N ASP A 201 -6.98 13.41 -10.38
CA ASP A 201 -8.09 13.21 -9.45
C ASP A 201 -7.55 12.67 -8.11
N THR A 202 -7.76 13.41 -7.03
CA THR A 202 -7.21 13.12 -5.69
C THR A 202 -7.65 11.78 -5.12
N ASP A 203 -8.82 11.26 -5.52
CA ASP A 203 -9.30 9.96 -5.05
C ASP A 203 -8.56 8.78 -5.70
N SER A 204 -8.06 8.94 -6.94
CA SER A 204 -7.35 7.89 -7.68
C SER A 204 -5.99 7.52 -7.08
N ARG A 205 -5.32 8.46 -6.40
CA ARG A 205 -4.03 8.21 -5.74
C ARG A 205 -4.14 7.18 -4.61
N ARG A 206 -5.35 6.99 -4.04
CA ARG A 206 -5.60 6.06 -2.93
C ARG A 206 -5.46 4.57 -3.27
N PHE A 207 -5.49 4.19 -4.55
CA PHE A 207 -5.63 2.77 -4.96
C PHE A 207 -4.33 2.14 -5.51
N TYR A 208 -3.18 2.82 -5.44
CA TYR A 208 -1.96 2.42 -6.15
C TYR A 208 -1.15 1.28 -5.49
N PHE A 209 -1.40 0.96 -4.22
CA PHE A 209 -0.44 0.18 -3.41
C PHE A 209 -0.87 -1.25 -3.06
N GLU A 210 -2.02 -1.71 -3.54
CA GLU A 210 -2.54 -3.03 -3.23
C GLU A 210 -2.49 -3.93 -4.47
N VAL A 211 -1.31 -4.50 -4.74
CA VAL A 211 -1.20 -5.56 -5.73
C VAL A 211 -0.35 -6.71 -5.24
N GLU A 212 -1.02 -7.83 -4.98
CA GLU A 212 -0.43 -9.15 -4.74
C GLU A 212 -0.55 -10.01 -5.99
N THR A 213 0.48 -10.80 -6.29
CA THR A 213 0.38 -11.90 -7.26
C THR A 213 -0.33 -13.09 -6.64
N CYS A 214 -0.95 -13.92 -7.48
CA CYS A 214 -1.79 -15.05 -7.08
C CYS A 214 -1.14 -16.02 -6.08
N LEU A 215 -1.39 -15.79 -4.79
CA LEU A 215 -1.21 -16.70 -3.66
C LEU A 215 -2.34 -16.54 -2.66
N GLU A 216 -2.46 -17.55 -1.78
CA GLU A 216 -3.58 -17.99 -0.91
C GLU A 216 -4.61 -16.95 -0.41
N ALA A 217 -4.33 -15.64 -0.42
CA ALA A 217 -5.26 -14.52 -0.28
C ALA A 217 -5.62 -13.84 -1.64
N PHE A 218 -6.01 -14.64 -2.64
CA PHE A 218 -6.07 -14.26 -4.07
C PHE A 218 -6.72 -12.91 -4.43
N HIS A 219 -5.99 -12.10 -5.20
CA HIS A 219 -6.54 -10.98 -5.98
C HIS A 219 -6.97 -11.45 -7.39
N ARG A 220 -8.20 -11.99 -7.47
CA ARG A 220 -8.85 -12.39 -8.73
C ARG A 220 -9.41 -11.18 -9.47
N TYR A 221 -9.71 -11.34 -10.75
CA TYR A 221 -10.27 -10.27 -11.57
C TYR A 221 -11.56 -9.67 -10.99
N TYR A 222 -12.41 -10.47 -10.34
CA TYR A 222 -13.65 -9.97 -9.72
C TYR A 222 -13.44 -8.93 -8.61
N LYS A 223 -12.25 -8.88 -7.99
CA LYS A 223 -11.94 -7.84 -6.98
C LYS A 223 -11.69 -6.47 -7.62
N TYR A 224 -11.31 -6.44 -8.89
CA TYR A 224 -10.87 -5.22 -9.58
C TYR A 224 -11.87 -4.71 -10.61
N LEU A 225 -12.71 -5.60 -11.15
CA LEU A 225 -13.63 -5.30 -12.24
C LEU A 225 -15.07 -5.52 -11.83
N ASN A 226 -15.97 -4.74 -12.41
CA ASN A 226 -17.40 -4.84 -12.21
C ASN A 226 -18.01 -5.91 -13.13
N PHE A 227 -18.15 -7.13 -12.62
CA PHE A 227 -18.75 -8.25 -13.37
C PHE A 227 -20.27 -8.17 -13.54
N SER A 228 -20.94 -7.22 -12.89
CA SER A 228 -22.34 -6.92 -13.20
C SER A 228 -22.48 -6.23 -14.57
N ASN A 229 -21.40 -5.69 -15.13
CA ASN A 229 -21.39 -5.09 -16.46
C ASN A 229 -21.20 -6.17 -17.55
N PRO A 230 -22.13 -6.31 -18.52
CA PRO A 230 -22.04 -7.31 -19.58
C PRO A 230 -20.76 -7.21 -20.42
N LEU A 231 -20.16 -6.02 -20.56
CA LEU A 231 -18.93 -5.84 -21.33
C LEU A 231 -17.73 -6.56 -20.71
N ILE A 232 -17.73 -6.75 -19.38
CA ILE A 232 -16.69 -7.49 -18.65
C ILE A 232 -17.04 -8.96 -18.57
N SER A 233 -18.25 -9.30 -18.09
CA SER A 233 -18.63 -10.69 -17.81
C SER A 233 -18.67 -11.59 -19.06
N THR A 234 -18.87 -11.01 -20.24
CA THR A 234 -18.85 -11.76 -21.51
C THR A 234 -17.45 -12.00 -22.07
N LYS A 235 -16.44 -11.22 -21.64
CA LYS A 235 -15.09 -11.22 -22.23
C LYS A 235 -14.01 -11.82 -21.35
N VAL A 236 -14.25 -11.87 -20.04
CA VAL A 236 -13.22 -12.16 -19.05
C VAL A 236 -13.77 -13.12 -18.01
N ASP A 237 -12.96 -14.08 -17.59
CA ASP A 237 -13.28 -14.97 -16.48
C ASP A 237 -13.09 -14.25 -15.13
N PRO A 238 -14.12 -14.16 -14.26
CA PRO A 238 -13.98 -13.59 -12.91
C PRO A 238 -12.95 -14.28 -12.04
N GLN A 239 -12.69 -15.58 -12.29
CA GLN A 239 -11.71 -16.38 -11.57
C GLN A 239 -10.30 -16.31 -12.18
N ALA A 240 -10.09 -15.52 -13.23
CA ALA A 240 -8.76 -15.30 -13.77
C ALA A 240 -7.82 -14.72 -12.70
N CYS A 241 -6.56 -15.13 -12.76
CA CYS A 241 -5.52 -14.71 -11.84
C CYS A 241 -5.01 -13.31 -12.18
N GLY A 242 -5.11 -12.38 -11.23
CA GLY A 242 -4.41 -11.12 -11.32
C GLY A 242 -2.90 -11.31 -11.16
N TRP A 243 -2.13 -10.49 -11.88
CA TRP A 243 -0.69 -10.32 -11.68
C TRP A 243 -0.42 -8.96 -11.03
N ALA A 244 0.72 -8.83 -10.36
CA ALA A 244 1.08 -7.59 -9.70
C ALA A 244 1.92 -6.65 -10.57
N PHE A 245 1.59 -5.36 -10.52
CA PHE A 245 2.50 -4.34 -10.99
C PHE A 245 3.67 -4.20 -9.99
N GLY A 246 4.90 -4.46 -10.43
CA GLY A 246 6.09 -4.30 -9.61
C GLY A 246 7.36 -4.84 -10.24
N MET A 247 7.29 -6.01 -10.89
CA MET A 247 8.35 -6.55 -11.73
C MET A 247 7.73 -7.34 -12.87
N ASN A 248 8.03 -6.96 -14.11
CA ASN A 248 7.45 -7.53 -15.31
C ASN A 248 8.51 -7.66 -16.40
N VAL A 249 8.42 -8.73 -17.19
CA VAL A 249 9.24 -8.93 -18.38
C VAL A 249 8.32 -8.83 -19.60
N PHE A 250 8.65 -7.93 -20.52
CA PHE A 250 7.85 -7.70 -21.72
C PHE A 250 8.62 -8.07 -22.98
N ASP A 251 8.05 -8.95 -23.79
CA ASP A 251 8.46 -9.12 -25.18
C ASP A 251 7.85 -7.99 -26.02
N LEU A 252 8.69 -7.04 -26.41
CA LEU A 252 8.26 -5.86 -27.18
C LEU A 252 7.83 -6.20 -28.62
N ILE A 253 8.31 -7.31 -29.18
CA ILE A 253 7.90 -7.78 -30.51
C ILE A 253 6.49 -8.36 -30.41
N ALA A 254 6.26 -9.24 -29.44
CA ALA A 254 4.93 -9.80 -29.16
C ALA A 254 3.93 -8.70 -28.78
N TRP A 255 4.34 -7.73 -27.96
CA TRP A 255 3.52 -6.56 -27.60
C TRP A 255 3.00 -5.84 -28.83
N ARG A 256 3.90 -5.51 -29.77
CA ARG A 256 3.54 -4.82 -31.02
C ARG A 256 2.64 -5.69 -31.88
N LYS A 257 2.96 -6.98 -32.04
CA LYS A 257 2.16 -7.92 -32.84
C LYS A 257 0.73 -8.08 -32.31
N ALA A 258 0.55 -8.08 -30.98
CA ALA A 258 -0.76 -8.21 -30.34
C ALA A 258 -1.53 -6.89 -30.22
N ASN A 259 -0.95 -5.76 -30.65
CA ASN A 259 -1.51 -4.41 -30.52
C ASN A 259 -1.96 -4.07 -29.09
N VAL A 260 -1.15 -4.45 -28.08
CA VAL A 260 -1.52 -4.30 -26.66
C VAL A 260 -1.80 -2.85 -26.30
N THR A 261 -1.00 -1.91 -26.83
CA THR A 261 -1.21 -0.46 -26.61
C THR A 261 -2.63 -0.03 -27.00
N THR A 262 -3.11 -0.43 -28.17
CA THR A 262 -4.45 -0.08 -28.64
C THR A 262 -5.54 -0.70 -27.76
N ARG A 263 -5.37 -1.96 -27.31
CA ARG A 263 -6.31 -2.60 -26.37
C ARG A 263 -6.39 -1.86 -25.05
N TYR A 264 -5.24 -1.42 -24.53
CA TYR A 264 -5.15 -0.65 -23.30
C TYR A 264 -5.92 0.68 -23.39
N HIS A 265 -5.74 1.45 -24.46
CA HIS A 265 -6.49 2.69 -24.67
C HIS A 265 -7.99 2.45 -24.83
N TYR A 266 -8.39 1.43 -25.60
CA TYR A 266 -9.79 1.04 -25.75
C TYR A 266 -10.49 0.83 -24.40
N TRP A 267 -9.86 0.06 -23.50
CA TRP A 267 -10.47 -0.21 -22.19
C TRP A 267 -10.57 1.04 -21.33
N GLN A 268 -9.56 1.90 -21.36
CA GLN A 268 -9.60 3.16 -20.61
C GLN A 268 -10.71 4.08 -21.10
N GLU A 269 -10.91 4.20 -22.41
CA GLU A 269 -12.01 4.99 -22.98
C GLU A 269 -13.38 4.43 -22.56
N LYS A 270 -13.52 3.10 -22.53
CA LYS A 270 -14.76 2.45 -22.10
C LYS A 270 -15.09 2.60 -20.62
N ASN A 271 -14.11 2.96 -19.79
CA ASN A 271 -14.32 3.22 -18.36
C ASN A 271 -14.30 4.71 -18.00
N THR A 272 -14.64 5.60 -18.95
CA THR A 272 -14.67 7.05 -18.69
C THR A 272 -15.65 7.43 -17.56
N ASP A 273 -16.74 6.67 -17.40
CA ASP A 273 -17.76 6.84 -16.37
C ASP A 273 -17.49 6.04 -15.08
N LYS A 274 -16.33 5.36 -14.98
CA LYS A 274 -15.96 4.49 -13.86
C LYS A 274 -16.96 3.34 -13.60
N SER A 275 -17.66 2.89 -14.65
CA SER A 275 -18.66 1.80 -14.58
C SER A 275 -18.06 0.39 -14.63
N LEU A 276 -16.90 0.21 -15.27
CA LEU A 276 -16.19 -1.07 -15.43
C LEU A 276 -15.24 -1.35 -14.26
N TRP A 277 -14.60 -0.32 -13.73
CA TRP A 277 -13.84 -0.35 -12.47
C TRP A 277 -13.80 1.04 -11.86
N LYS A 278 -13.56 1.10 -10.54
CA LYS A 278 -13.62 2.37 -9.81
C LYS A 278 -12.39 3.24 -10.05
N LEU A 279 -11.20 2.75 -9.71
CA LEU A 279 -9.95 3.52 -9.71
C LEU A 279 -8.74 2.58 -9.94
N GLY A 280 -7.57 3.16 -10.22
CA GLY A 280 -6.29 2.46 -10.32
C GLY A 280 -5.85 2.08 -11.74
N THR A 281 -4.56 1.78 -11.88
CA THR A 281 -3.91 1.41 -13.15
C THR A 281 -3.87 -0.08 -13.41
N LEU A 282 -4.09 -0.89 -12.37
CA LEU A 282 -4.09 -2.34 -12.50
C LEU A 282 -5.24 -2.86 -13.38
N PRO A 283 -6.50 -2.46 -13.18
CA PRO A 283 -7.63 -2.97 -13.97
C PRO A 283 -7.47 -2.84 -15.50
N PRO A 284 -7.08 -1.68 -16.08
CA PRO A 284 -6.87 -1.60 -17.52
C PRO A 284 -5.69 -2.45 -18.01
N GLY A 285 -4.67 -2.65 -17.17
CA GLY A 285 -3.58 -3.59 -17.46
C GLY A 285 -4.07 -5.03 -17.54
N LEU A 286 -4.82 -5.50 -16.54
CA LEU A 286 -5.42 -6.84 -16.54
C LEU A 286 -6.24 -7.11 -17.81
N LEU A 287 -7.06 -6.13 -18.22
CA LEU A 287 -7.89 -6.24 -19.42
C LEU A 287 -7.09 -6.21 -20.73
N ALA A 288 -6.03 -5.41 -20.80
CA ALA A 288 -5.20 -5.30 -21.99
C ALA A 288 -4.35 -6.56 -22.25
N PHE A 289 -3.91 -7.20 -21.18
CA PHE A 289 -3.06 -8.39 -21.21
C PHE A 289 -3.81 -9.71 -21.02
N TYR A 290 -5.14 -9.69 -20.92
CA TYR A 290 -5.91 -10.91 -20.71
C TYR A 290 -5.63 -11.95 -21.81
N GLY A 291 -5.18 -13.14 -21.39
CA GLY A 291 -4.77 -14.22 -22.29
C GLY A 291 -3.42 -14.03 -23.00
N LEU A 292 -2.62 -13.02 -22.61
CA LEU A 292 -1.32 -12.69 -23.18
C LEU A 292 -0.16 -12.75 -22.16
N THR A 293 -0.42 -13.27 -20.96
CA THR A 293 0.56 -13.30 -19.85
C THR A 293 1.04 -14.72 -19.59
N GLU A 294 2.33 -14.87 -19.32
CA GLU A 294 2.93 -16.10 -18.81
C GLU A 294 3.37 -15.92 -17.34
N PRO A 295 3.13 -16.90 -16.46
CA PRO A 295 3.55 -16.81 -15.07
C PRO A 295 5.07 -16.97 -14.94
N LEU A 296 5.68 -16.11 -14.12
CA LEU A 296 7.07 -16.28 -13.69
C LEU A 296 7.14 -17.18 -12.45
N ASP A 297 8.24 -17.94 -12.32
CA ASP A 297 8.54 -18.67 -11.09
C ASP A 297 8.60 -17.69 -9.91
N ARG A 298 8.01 -18.05 -8.78
CA ARG A 298 7.86 -17.18 -7.59
C ARG A 298 9.19 -16.67 -7.04
N ARG A 299 10.30 -17.36 -7.30
CA ARG A 299 11.65 -16.91 -6.92
C ARG A 299 12.10 -15.68 -7.70
N TRP A 300 11.49 -15.38 -8.85
CA TRP A 300 11.80 -14.14 -9.57
C TRP A 300 11.33 -12.89 -8.83
N HIS A 301 10.21 -12.98 -8.11
CA HIS A 301 9.60 -11.84 -7.43
C HIS A 301 8.91 -12.25 -6.14
N VAL A 302 9.58 -12.00 -5.01
CA VAL A 302 9.02 -12.26 -3.68
C VAL A 302 8.41 -10.97 -3.16
N LEU A 303 7.08 -10.96 -3.07
CA LEU A 303 6.27 -9.86 -2.53
C LEU A 303 6.02 -10.04 -1.03
N GLY A 304 5.49 -9.01 -0.39
CA GLY A 304 4.92 -9.05 0.95
C GLY A 304 5.80 -8.49 2.05
N LEU A 305 7.05 -8.09 1.75
CA LEU A 305 8.02 -7.71 2.79
C LEU A 305 7.66 -6.41 3.52
N GLY A 306 6.60 -5.70 3.13
CA GLY A 306 6.07 -4.54 3.85
C GLY A 306 4.76 -4.79 4.62
N TYR A 307 4.29 -6.04 4.76
CA TYR A 307 3.13 -6.38 5.61
C TYR A 307 3.06 -7.85 6.06
N ASP A 308 3.63 -8.80 5.33
CA ASP A 308 3.60 -10.23 5.68
C ASP A 308 4.78 -10.60 6.59
N LEU A 309 4.48 -10.92 7.84
CA LEU A 309 5.48 -11.29 8.85
C LEU A 309 6.08 -12.70 8.66
N ASN A 310 5.51 -13.53 7.79
CA ASN A 310 5.72 -14.99 7.76
C ASN A 310 6.28 -15.52 6.43
N ILE A 311 6.92 -14.67 5.63
CA ILE A 311 7.57 -15.12 4.39
C ILE A 311 8.72 -16.07 4.73
N ASP A 312 8.82 -17.20 4.03
CA ASP A 312 9.89 -18.18 4.20
C ASP A 312 11.27 -17.57 3.88
N ASN A 313 12.23 -17.70 4.81
CA ASN A 313 13.60 -17.22 4.62
C ASN A 313 14.28 -17.84 3.41
N ARG A 314 14.04 -19.12 3.13
CA ARG A 314 14.63 -19.81 1.96
C ARG A 314 14.14 -19.18 0.65
N LEU A 315 12.88 -18.74 0.62
CA LEU A 315 12.31 -18.06 -0.53
C LEU A 315 12.94 -16.67 -0.70
N ILE A 316 13.18 -15.94 0.39
CA ILE A 316 13.88 -14.65 0.37
C ILE A 316 15.32 -14.80 -0.13
N GLU A 317 16.07 -15.79 0.37
CA GLU A 317 17.47 -16.02 0.02
C GLU A 317 17.66 -16.42 -1.46
N THR A 318 16.70 -17.14 -2.02
CA THR A 318 16.74 -17.60 -3.42
C THR A 318 16.05 -16.63 -4.39
N ALA A 319 15.56 -15.49 -3.90
CA ALA A 319 14.83 -14.53 -4.71
C ALA A 319 15.76 -13.73 -5.62
N ALA A 320 15.35 -13.51 -6.87
CA ALA A 320 16.00 -12.54 -7.76
C ALA A 320 15.65 -11.10 -7.37
N VAL A 321 14.39 -10.86 -7.01
CA VAL A 321 13.89 -9.56 -6.55
C VAL A 321 13.00 -9.76 -5.32
N ILE A 322 13.31 -9.05 -4.25
CA ILE A 322 12.42 -8.90 -3.09
C ILE A 322 11.71 -7.55 -3.17
N HIS A 323 10.42 -7.53 -2.84
CA HIS A 323 9.59 -6.34 -2.92
C HIS A 323 9.00 -6.03 -1.55
N PHE A 324 9.40 -4.88 -1.02
CA PHE A 324 8.83 -4.31 0.20
C PHE A 324 7.48 -3.62 -0.09
N ASN A 325 6.54 -4.25 -0.79
CA ASN A 325 5.19 -3.68 -1.00
C ASN A 325 4.40 -3.64 0.31
N GLY A 326 3.49 -2.67 0.46
CA GLY A 326 2.75 -2.38 1.69
C GLY A 326 3.35 -1.25 2.54
N ASN A 327 2.83 -1.11 3.77
CA ASN A 327 2.99 0.10 4.59
C ASN A 327 4.19 0.05 5.56
N MET A 328 4.77 -1.13 5.81
CA MET A 328 5.88 -1.33 6.75
C MET A 328 7.24 -1.37 6.03
N LYS A 329 7.51 -0.35 5.20
CA LYS A 329 8.77 -0.24 4.43
C LYS A 329 10.00 -0.21 5.34
N PRO A 330 11.16 -0.76 4.94
CA PRO A 330 12.32 -0.92 5.82
C PRO A 330 12.95 0.39 6.31
N TRP A 331 12.80 1.48 5.56
CA TRP A 331 13.25 2.82 5.95
C TRP A 331 12.30 3.55 6.92
N LEU A 332 11.19 2.93 7.34
CA LEU A 332 10.23 3.48 8.29
C LEU A 332 10.44 2.91 9.70
N LYS A 333 10.02 3.67 10.72
CA LYS A 333 10.06 3.22 12.13
C LYS A 333 9.23 1.97 12.39
N LEU A 334 8.06 1.88 11.73
CA LEU A 334 7.13 0.75 11.82
C LEU A 334 7.52 -0.44 10.92
N SER A 335 8.77 -0.48 10.42
CA SER A 335 9.24 -1.57 9.57
C SER A 335 9.25 -2.91 10.30
N ILE A 336 9.04 -3.97 9.52
CA ILE A 336 9.17 -5.35 10.00
C ILE A 336 10.65 -5.62 10.30
N GLY A 337 10.97 -5.78 11.59
CA GLY A 337 12.35 -5.89 12.08
C GLY A 337 13.18 -6.98 11.38
N ARG A 338 12.59 -8.14 11.09
CA ARG A 338 13.29 -9.25 10.42
C ARG A 338 13.72 -8.95 8.96
N TYR A 339 13.02 -8.05 8.26
CA TYR A 339 13.35 -7.74 6.86
C TYR A 339 14.20 -6.47 6.73
N ARG A 340 14.33 -5.67 7.80
CA ARG A 340 15.11 -4.43 7.79
C ARG A 340 16.57 -4.62 7.34
N PRO A 341 17.31 -5.65 7.81
CA PRO A 341 18.71 -5.86 7.42
C PRO A 341 18.91 -6.07 5.91
N LEU A 342 17.90 -6.62 5.22
CA LEU A 342 17.95 -6.88 3.77
C LEU A 342 18.10 -5.59 2.96
N TRP A 343 17.58 -4.47 3.47
CA TRP A 343 17.73 -3.15 2.87
C TRP A 343 18.95 -2.40 3.42
N GLU A 344 19.16 -2.44 4.74
CA GLU A 344 20.23 -1.68 5.42
C GLU A 344 21.63 -2.01 4.92
N GLN A 345 21.87 -3.25 4.49
CA GLN A 345 23.15 -3.68 3.91
C GLN A 345 23.57 -2.88 2.66
N TYR A 346 22.62 -2.27 1.95
CA TYR A 346 22.87 -1.44 0.77
C TYR A 346 23.00 0.05 1.09
N VAL A 347 22.81 0.43 2.35
CA VAL A 347 22.87 1.82 2.81
C VAL A 347 24.27 2.11 3.29
N ASN A 348 24.98 2.94 2.52
CA ASN A 348 26.29 3.41 2.94
C ASN A 348 26.16 4.47 4.05
N GLN A 349 26.21 4.04 5.31
CA GLN A 349 26.11 4.92 6.48
C GLN A 349 27.26 5.96 6.55
N THR A 350 28.36 5.76 5.83
CA THR A 350 29.45 6.74 5.74
C THR A 350 29.27 7.73 4.59
N HIS A 351 28.21 7.62 3.80
CA HIS A 351 27.93 8.56 2.73
C HIS A 351 27.67 9.95 3.31
N ARG A 352 28.33 10.97 2.76
CA ARG A 352 28.26 12.36 3.25
C ARG A 352 26.82 12.84 3.48
N TYR A 353 25.94 12.77 2.47
CA TYR A 353 24.54 13.17 2.62
C TYR A 353 23.77 12.41 3.71
N LEU A 354 24.10 11.14 3.95
CA LEU A 354 23.42 10.35 4.99
C LEU A 354 23.86 10.84 6.36
N GLN A 355 25.17 10.93 6.64
CA GLN A 355 25.69 11.43 7.92
C GLN A 355 25.16 12.82 8.28
N ASP A 356 25.19 13.71 7.29
CA ASP A 356 24.71 15.08 7.35
C ASP A 356 23.21 15.21 7.71
N CYS A 357 22.42 14.17 7.43
CA CYS A 357 20.97 14.16 7.59
C CYS A 357 20.49 13.19 8.68
N THR A 358 21.40 12.47 9.36
CA THR A 358 21.08 11.55 10.47
C THR A 358 20.68 12.31 11.75
N THR A 359 21.17 13.53 11.94
CA THR A 359 20.98 14.33 13.17
C THR A 359 19.93 15.44 13.05
N SER A 360 19.18 15.50 11.94
CA SER A 360 18.25 16.61 11.61
C SER A 360 16.79 16.34 11.96
#